data_AF-A0A239MKG6-F1
#
_entry.id   AF-A0A239MKG6-F1
#
_cell.length_a   1.000
_cell.length_b   1.000
_cell.length_c   1.000
_cell.angle_alpha   90.00
_cell.angle_beta   90.00
_cell.angle_gamma   90.00
#
_symmetry.space_group_name_H-M   'P 1'
#
loop_
_entity.id
_entity.type
_entity.pdbx_description
1 polymer ?
#
loop_
_entity_poly.entity_id
_entity_poly.type
_entity_poly.pdbx_seq_one_letter_code
_entity_poly.pdbx_strand_id
1 'polypeptide(L)'
;MTADGAPKSLSDITRDMGLNMSDVAAFSGLDESTIFRLWDNTGWLDRISGRSLQSLMSSVPGIAEYSMAHAVRKRRDGLVGELHGEGLTVDVDALERSPLAQQHLLNALEAALHIMRGQATQKTSSFIARFWGQEQDRALEAIYSRDRGLLVDPQKLFDASVDLAPRLNRKTYSFHSILALNILTHQVSKVTGKLEADLGFEVPGRQAAFMMRGVVMGSLIGSNDFELAERYRRELDATPVYAALEEWAFPTYTRDGRISSDFTLPSSLSLRNTATEVLREIAVYNDAYLYYLASTYIPLALKRDPAFGGKLAELIQALELRGADCRDRTTRKTCNTLVRRLKGLA
;
A
#
# COMPACT_ATOMS: atom_id res chain seq x y z
N MET A 1 -16.57 2.33 -16.03
CA MET A 1 -16.18 1.78 -17.34
C MET A 1 -16.94 0.49 -17.52
N THR A 2 -17.70 0.37 -18.61
CA THR A 2 -18.70 -0.69 -18.81
C THR A 2 -18.04 -2.07 -18.89
N ALA A 3 -18.61 -2.97 -18.09
CA ALA A 3 -18.23 -4.34 -17.90
C ALA A 3 -18.70 -5.18 -19.09
N ASP A 4 -17.77 -5.54 -19.97
CA ASP A 4 -17.92 -6.76 -20.75
C ASP A 4 -16.67 -7.62 -20.51
N GLY A 5 -16.83 -8.54 -19.58
CA GLY A 5 -15.80 -9.39 -18.97
C GLY A 5 -15.22 -10.47 -19.88
N ALA A 6 -15.77 -10.64 -21.08
CA ALA A 6 -15.35 -11.69 -22.02
C ALA A 6 -14.25 -11.19 -22.96
N PRO A 7 -13.31 -12.07 -23.37
CA PRO A 7 -12.44 -11.79 -24.52
C PRO A 7 -13.27 -11.52 -25.77
N LYS A 8 -13.02 -10.38 -26.42
CA LYS A 8 -13.69 -9.93 -27.65
C LYS A 8 -12.81 -10.15 -28.87
N SER A 9 -13.43 -10.50 -29.99
CA SER A 9 -12.78 -10.49 -31.29
C SER A 9 -12.53 -9.05 -31.76
N LEU A 10 -11.71 -8.87 -32.81
CA LEU A 10 -11.52 -7.56 -33.41
C LEU A 10 -12.81 -7.01 -34.03
N SER A 11 -13.64 -7.91 -34.58
CA SER A 11 -14.96 -7.60 -35.13
C SER A 11 -15.95 -7.13 -34.06
N ASP A 12 -15.93 -7.72 -32.86
CA ASP A 12 -16.78 -7.31 -31.74
C ASP A 12 -16.42 -5.92 -31.20
N ILE A 13 -15.13 -5.58 -31.13
CA ILE A 13 -14.67 -4.28 -30.60
C ILE A 13 -15.06 -3.13 -31.54
N THR A 14 -14.98 -3.39 -32.84
CA THR A 14 -15.15 -2.37 -33.88
C THR A 14 -16.59 -2.25 -34.39
N ARG A 15 -17.46 -3.21 -34.03
CA ARG A 15 -18.88 -3.26 -34.41
C ARG A 15 -19.64 -2.00 -34.05
N ASP A 16 -19.50 -1.52 -32.82
CA ASP A 16 -20.20 -0.32 -32.32
C ASP A 16 -19.77 0.96 -33.04
N MET A 17 -18.66 0.90 -33.77
CA MET A 17 -18.08 1.99 -34.54
C MET A 17 -18.39 1.87 -36.05
N GLY A 18 -19.10 0.82 -36.46
CA GLY A 18 -19.48 0.58 -37.84
C GLY A 18 -18.30 0.23 -38.77
N LEU A 19 -17.14 -0.14 -38.21
CA LEU A 19 -15.96 -0.47 -39.02
C LEU A 19 -16.00 -1.92 -39.46
N ASN A 20 -15.71 -2.15 -40.75
CA ASN A 20 -15.52 -3.47 -41.30
C ASN A 20 -14.01 -3.82 -41.41
N MET A 21 -13.72 -5.04 -41.87
CA MET A 21 -12.35 -5.54 -41.99
C MET A 21 -11.45 -4.67 -42.88
N SER A 22 -11.98 -4.15 -43.99
CA SER A 22 -11.23 -3.31 -44.93
C SER A 22 -10.96 -1.93 -44.34
N ASP A 23 -11.89 -1.35 -43.58
CA ASP A 23 -11.67 -0.10 -42.86
C ASP A 23 -10.53 -0.24 -41.84
N VAL A 24 -10.53 -1.34 -41.09
CA VAL A 24 -9.51 -1.65 -40.09
C VAL A 24 -8.15 -1.89 -40.74
N ALA A 25 -8.09 -2.58 -41.88
CA ALA A 25 -6.86 -2.75 -42.65
C ALA A 25 -6.32 -1.40 -43.16
N ALA A 26 -7.19 -0.56 -43.72
CA ALA A 26 -6.85 0.75 -44.25
C ALA A 26 -6.32 1.70 -43.16
N PHE A 27 -6.97 1.77 -42.00
CA PHE A 27 -6.56 2.65 -40.90
C PHE A 27 -5.28 2.18 -40.23
N SER A 28 -5.13 0.87 -40.01
CA SER A 28 -3.96 0.33 -39.33
C SER A 28 -2.73 0.15 -40.23
N GLY A 29 -2.89 0.25 -41.56
CA GLY A 29 -1.82 -0.04 -42.52
C GLY A 29 -1.38 -1.50 -42.51
N LEU A 30 -2.23 -2.42 -42.01
CA LEU A 30 -1.98 -3.86 -42.00
C LEU A 30 -2.66 -4.52 -43.19
N ASP A 31 -2.05 -5.59 -43.71
CA ASP A 31 -2.66 -6.38 -44.77
C ASP A 31 -4.00 -6.98 -44.34
N GLU A 32 -4.98 -7.01 -45.24
CA GLU A 32 -6.30 -7.62 -44.98
C GLU A 32 -6.20 -9.08 -44.53
N SER A 33 -5.20 -9.84 -45.02
CA SER A 33 -4.95 -11.22 -44.58
C SER A 33 -4.50 -11.30 -43.11
N THR A 34 -3.88 -10.25 -42.59
CA THR A 34 -3.54 -10.14 -41.17
C THR A 34 -4.79 -9.80 -40.36
N ILE A 35 -5.59 -8.84 -40.80
CA ILE A 35 -6.85 -8.50 -40.12
C ILE A 35 -7.81 -9.70 -40.12
N PHE A 36 -7.96 -10.40 -41.24
CA PHE A 36 -8.79 -11.61 -41.37
C PHE A 36 -8.47 -12.68 -40.32
N ARG A 37 -7.18 -12.92 -40.05
CA ARG A 37 -6.74 -13.89 -39.02
C ARG A 37 -7.10 -13.48 -37.59
N LEU A 38 -7.28 -12.19 -37.35
CA LEU A 38 -7.60 -11.61 -36.05
C LEU A 38 -9.11 -11.35 -35.89
N TRP A 39 -9.82 -11.20 -37.02
CA TRP A 39 -11.17 -10.62 -37.10
C TRP A 39 -12.15 -11.27 -36.12
N ASP A 40 -12.25 -12.60 -36.14
CA ASP A 40 -13.16 -13.38 -35.29
C ASP A 40 -12.44 -14.22 -34.23
N ASN A 41 -11.14 -14.03 -34.06
CA ASN A 41 -10.35 -14.77 -33.08
C ASN A 41 -10.32 -14.02 -31.74
N THR A 42 -11.03 -14.50 -30.71
CA THR A 42 -11.07 -13.85 -29.38
C THR A 42 -9.73 -13.86 -28.62
N GLY A 43 -8.79 -14.72 -29.00
CA GLY A 43 -7.41 -14.79 -28.48
C GLY A 43 -6.38 -14.03 -29.31
N TRP A 44 -6.81 -13.10 -30.16
CA TRP A 44 -5.94 -12.41 -31.13
C TRP A 44 -4.83 -11.58 -30.46
N LEU A 45 -5.09 -10.98 -29.30
CA LEU A 45 -4.11 -10.15 -28.57
C LEU A 45 -2.85 -10.91 -28.16
N ASP A 46 -2.95 -12.22 -27.94
CA ASP A 46 -1.81 -13.06 -27.56
C ASP A 46 -0.97 -13.54 -28.76
N ARG A 47 -1.48 -13.36 -29.97
CA ARG A 47 -0.88 -13.89 -31.21
C ARG A 47 -0.38 -12.81 -32.16
N ILE A 48 -0.77 -11.56 -31.93
CA ILE A 48 -0.36 -10.42 -32.73
C ILE A 48 1.05 -9.95 -32.37
N SER A 49 1.83 -9.53 -33.37
CA SER A 49 3.15 -8.94 -33.12
C SER A 49 3.04 -7.54 -32.51
N GLY A 50 4.01 -7.14 -31.67
CA GLY A 50 3.98 -5.84 -30.99
C GLY A 50 3.87 -4.64 -31.95
N ARG A 51 4.51 -4.71 -33.13
CA ARG A 51 4.39 -3.66 -34.16
C ARG A 51 2.96 -3.57 -34.71
N SER A 52 2.33 -4.70 -35.01
CA SER A 52 0.97 -4.71 -35.56
C SER A 52 -0.05 -4.28 -34.51
N LEU A 53 0.15 -4.67 -33.25
CA LEU A 53 -0.66 -4.21 -32.13
C LEU A 53 -0.57 -2.69 -31.96
N GLN A 54 0.65 -2.14 -32.00
CA GLN A 54 0.85 -0.70 -31.92
C GLN A 54 0.12 0.05 -33.04
N SER A 55 0.17 -0.47 -34.28
CA SER A 55 -0.53 0.09 -35.43
C SER A 55 -2.05 0.09 -35.27
N LEU A 56 -2.61 -0.98 -34.69
CA LEU A 56 -4.04 -1.05 -34.36
C LEU A 56 -4.40 -0.08 -33.23
N MET A 57 -3.62 -0.06 -32.15
CA MET A 57 -3.87 0.82 -31.00
C MET A 57 -3.80 2.31 -31.35
N SER A 58 -2.93 2.70 -32.30
CA SER A 58 -2.80 4.10 -32.70
C SER A 58 -3.88 4.59 -33.67
N SER A 59 -4.52 3.67 -34.40
CA SER A 59 -5.26 4.02 -35.61
C SER A 59 -6.70 3.50 -35.62
N VAL A 60 -7.01 2.51 -34.79
CA VAL A 60 -8.34 1.92 -34.68
C VAL A 60 -8.91 2.25 -33.30
N PRO A 61 -9.95 3.07 -33.21
CA PRO A 61 -10.51 3.47 -31.92
C PRO A 61 -11.02 2.27 -31.11
N GLY A 62 -10.92 2.35 -29.77
CA GLY A 62 -11.34 1.28 -28.86
C GLY A 62 -10.33 0.14 -28.68
N ILE A 63 -9.34 -0.01 -29.58
CA ILE A 63 -8.33 -1.07 -29.46
C ILE A 63 -7.37 -0.78 -28.30
N ALA A 64 -6.92 0.46 -28.12
CA ALA A 64 -6.00 0.80 -27.04
C ALA A 64 -6.64 0.53 -25.66
N GLU A 65 -7.88 0.95 -25.46
CA GLU A 65 -8.65 0.75 -24.24
C GLU A 65 -8.90 -0.74 -23.98
N TYR A 66 -9.29 -1.48 -25.03
CA TYR A 66 -9.49 -2.93 -24.92
C TYR A 66 -8.18 -3.66 -24.59
N SER A 67 -7.06 -3.34 -25.23
CA SER A 67 -5.76 -3.95 -24.96
C SER A 67 -5.31 -3.71 -23.52
N MET A 68 -5.48 -2.48 -23.00
CA MET A 68 -5.16 -2.18 -21.61
C MET A 68 -6.05 -2.96 -20.64
N ALA A 69 -7.37 -2.97 -20.86
CA ALA A 69 -8.31 -3.72 -20.02
C ALA A 69 -8.03 -5.24 -20.05
N HIS A 70 -7.71 -5.79 -21.23
CA HIS A 70 -7.36 -7.18 -21.40
C HIS A 70 -6.05 -7.55 -20.67
N ALA A 71 -5.03 -6.70 -20.73
CA ALA A 71 -3.77 -6.94 -20.03
C ALA A 71 -3.96 -7.01 -18.50
N VAL A 72 -4.77 -6.11 -17.94
CA VAL A 72 -5.13 -6.14 -16.50
C VAL A 72 -5.89 -7.41 -16.15
N ARG A 73 -6.90 -7.78 -16.96
CA ARG A 73 -7.69 -9.01 -16.77
C ARG A 73 -6.83 -10.27 -16.83
N LYS A 74 -5.98 -10.39 -17.85
CA LYS A 74 -5.08 -11.54 -18.02
C LYS A 74 -4.14 -11.69 -16.84
N ARG A 75 -3.57 -10.58 -16.36
CA ARG A 75 -2.72 -10.58 -15.16
C ARG A 75 -3.51 -11.00 -13.92
N ARG A 76 -4.73 -10.49 -13.73
CA ARG A 76 -5.62 -10.88 -12.64
C ARG A 76 -5.90 -12.37 -12.66
N ASP A 77 -6.38 -12.90 -13.79
CA ASP A 77 -6.79 -14.30 -13.90
C ASP A 77 -5.59 -15.24 -13.69
N GLY A 78 -4.42 -14.87 -14.20
CA GLY A 78 -3.16 -15.56 -13.92
C GLY A 78 -2.80 -15.57 -12.44
N LEU A 79 -2.84 -14.42 -11.77
CA LEU A 79 -2.56 -14.32 -10.34
C LEU A 79 -3.56 -15.10 -9.47
N VAL A 80 -4.85 -15.04 -9.81
CA VAL A 80 -5.90 -15.82 -9.12
C VAL A 80 -5.61 -17.32 -9.24
N GLY A 81 -5.27 -17.79 -10.44
CA GLY A 81 -4.90 -19.19 -10.67
C GLY A 81 -3.64 -19.61 -9.93
N GLU A 82 -2.58 -18.79 -9.97
CA GLU A 82 -1.31 -19.07 -9.26
C GLU A 82 -1.49 -19.08 -7.74
N LEU A 83 -2.23 -18.12 -7.18
CA LEU A 83 -2.53 -18.07 -5.75
C LEU A 83 -3.38 -19.25 -5.29
N HIS A 84 -4.36 -19.66 -6.09
CA HIS A 84 -5.13 -20.86 -5.83
C HIS A 84 -4.24 -22.11 -5.78
N GLY A 85 -3.25 -22.19 -6.68
CA GLY A 85 -2.23 -23.24 -6.68
C GLY A 85 -1.37 -23.27 -5.40
N GLU A 86 -1.10 -22.12 -4.79
CA GLU A 86 -0.43 -22.02 -3.47
C GLU A 86 -1.41 -22.13 -2.28
N GLY A 87 -2.70 -22.40 -2.54
CA GLY A 87 -3.71 -22.63 -1.52
C GLY A 87 -4.40 -21.38 -0.96
N LEU A 88 -4.27 -20.22 -1.61
CA LEU A 88 -5.00 -18.99 -1.31
C LEU A 88 -6.17 -18.79 -2.27
N THR A 89 -7.37 -18.55 -1.74
CA THR A 89 -8.55 -18.25 -2.57
C THR A 89 -8.82 -16.75 -2.59
N VAL A 90 -8.77 -16.15 -3.78
CA VAL A 90 -9.08 -14.73 -4.01
C VAL A 90 -10.59 -14.56 -4.17
N ASP A 91 -11.18 -13.61 -3.44
CA ASP A 91 -12.55 -13.15 -3.67
C ASP A 91 -12.54 -12.16 -4.85
N VAL A 92 -12.91 -12.66 -6.03
CA VAL A 92 -12.92 -11.88 -7.28
C VAL A 92 -13.95 -10.76 -7.22
N ASP A 93 -15.10 -10.98 -6.57
CA ASP A 93 -16.15 -9.97 -6.44
C ASP A 93 -15.71 -8.83 -5.51
N ALA A 94 -14.96 -9.15 -4.44
CA ALA A 94 -14.34 -8.15 -3.58
C ALA A 94 -13.23 -7.37 -4.32
N LEU A 95 -12.42 -8.06 -5.12
CA LEU A 95 -11.38 -7.45 -5.94
C LEU A 95 -11.95 -6.47 -6.97
N GLU A 96 -13.04 -6.83 -7.66
CA GLU A 96 -13.67 -5.98 -8.67
C GLU A 96 -14.42 -4.78 -8.07
N ARG A 97 -15.02 -4.95 -6.88
CA ARG A 97 -15.74 -3.86 -6.17
C ARG A 97 -14.86 -2.97 -5.31
N SER A 98 -13.58 -3.30 -5.16
CA SER A 98 -12.67 -2.53 -4.33
C SER A 98 -12.52 -1.08 -4.83
N PRO A 99 -12.55 -0.07 -3.93
CA PRO A 99 -12.34 1.32 -4.31
C PRO A 99 -10.86 1.65 -4.57
N LEU A 100 -9.95 0.71 -4.31
CA LEU A 100 -8.51 0.91 -4.51
C LEU A 100 -8.14 0.71 -5.98
N ALA A 101 -7.08 1.38 -6.43
CA ALA A 101 -6.59 1.23 -7.80
C ALA A 101 -6.21 -0.23 -8.08
N GLN A 102 -6.78 -0.79 -9.16
CA GLN A 102 -6.59 -2.20 -9.53
C GLN A 102 -5.12 -2.62 -9.61
N GLN A 103 -4.24 -1.73 -10.10
CA GLN A 103 -2.80 -2.01 -10.17
C GLN A 103 -2.17 -2.26 -8.80
N HIS A 104 -2.61 -1.55 -7.74
CA HIS A 104 -2.11 -1.78 -6.39
C HIS A 104 -2.61 -3.10 -5.82
N LEU A 105 -3.85 -3.48 -6.09
CA LEU A 105 -4.42 -4.76 -5.66
C LEU A 105 -3.73 -5.93 -6.36
N LEU A 106 -3.51 -5.85 -7.68
CA LEU A 106 -2.77 -6.87 -8.42
C LEU A 106 -1.32 -7.00 -7.95
N ASN A 107 -0.66 -5.88 -7.60
CA ASN A 107 0.65 -5.94 -6.98
C ASN A 107 0.59 -6.63 -5.61
N ALA A 108 -0.47 -6.42 -4.82
CA ALA A 108 -0.63 -7.05 -3.51
C ALA A 108 -0.81 -8.56 -3.65
N LEU A 109 -1.64 -9.00 -4.59
CA LEU A 109 -1.80 -10.42 -4.95
C LEU A 109 -0.48 -11.06 -5.42
N GLU A 110 0.31 -10.34 -6.23
CA GLU A 110 1.63 -10.82 -6.65
C GLU A 110 2.63 -10.88 -5.49
N ALA A 111 2.59 -9.93 -4.56
CA ALA A 111 3.39 -10.01 -3.34
C ALA A 111 2.97 -11.18 -2.46
N ALA A 112 1.66 -11.44 -2.30
CA ALA A 112 1.12 -12.59 -1.59
C ALA A 112 1.66 -13.90 -2.19
N LEU A 113 1.65 -14.03 -3.51
CA LEU A 113 2.19 -15.18 -4.22
C LEU A 113 3.69 -15.40 -3.91
N HIS A 114 4.47 -14.32 -3.91
CA HIS A 114 5.89 -14.39 -3.56
C HIS A 114 6.14 -14.74 -2.08
N ILE A 115 5.25 -14.29 -1.18
CA ILE A 115 5.28 -14.65 0.25
C ILE A 115 4.95 -16.13 0.42
N MET A 116 3.88 -16.62 -0.20
CA MET A 116 3.44 -18.02 -0.12
C MET A 116 4.50 -19.01 -0.62
N ARG A 117 5.23 -18.65 -1.68
CA ARG A 117 6.36 -19.45 -2.18
C ARG A 117 7.53 -19.52 -1.19
N GLY A 118 7.54 -18.68 -0.16
CA GLY A 118 8.51 -18.74 0.94
C GLY A 118 9.95 -18.49 0.52
N GLN A 119 10.20 -17.82 -0.60
CA GLN A 119 11.56 -17.61 -1.10
C GLN A 119 12.12 -16.26 -0.62
N ALA A 120 13.03 -16.27 0.37
CA ALA A 120 13.76 -15.08 0.82
C ALA A 120 14.82 -14.66 -0.23
N THR A 121 14.35 -14.04 -1.31
CA THR A 121 15.15 -13.55 -2.45
C THR A 121 15.03 -12.04 -2.59
N GLN A 122 15.97 -11.42 -3.31
CA GLN A 122 15.89 -10.00 -3.66
C GLN A 122 14.62 -9.66 -4.45
N LYS A 123 14.12 -10.60 -5.27
CA LYS A 123 12.87 -10.44 -6.02
C LYS A 123 11.69 -10.27 -5.06
N THR A 124 11.54 -11.19 -4.09
CA THR A 124 10.50 -11.11 -3.05
C THR A 124 10.59 -9.80 -2.26
N SER A 125 11.79 -9.42 -1.80
CA SER A 125 11.99 -8.13 -1.12
C SER A 125 11.57 -6.94 -2.00
N SER A 126 11.88 -6.96 -3.29
CA SER A 126 11.52 -5.87 -4.21
C SER A 126 10.01 -5.76 -4.43
N PHE A 127 9.28 -6.88 -4.39
CA PHE A 127 7.81 -6.84 -4.47
C PHE A 127 7.19 -6.26 -3.21
N ILE A 128 7.67 -6.67 -2.03
CA ILE A 128 7.15 -6.19 -0.74
C ILE A 128 7.53 -4.71 -0.50
N ALA A 129 8.77 -4.31 -0.84
CA ALA A 129 9.24 -2.93 -0.64
C ALA A 129 8.40 -1.86 -1.39
N ARG A 130 7.67 -2.24 -2.45
CA ARG A 130 6.78 -1.33 -3.21
C ARG A 130 5.60 -0.84 -2.38
N PHE A 131 5.33 -1.46 -1.24
CA PHE A 131 4.23 -1.10 -0.35
C PHE A 131 4.58 -0.01 0.66
N TRP A 132 5.77 0.59 0.56
CA TRP A 132 6.06 1.85 1.22
C TRP A 132 5.32 3.01 0.52
N GLY A 133 4.09 3.25 0.97
CA GLY A 133 3.25 4.34 0.51
C GLY A 133 1.79 4.11 0.87
N GLN A 134 1.07 5.19 1.18
CA GLN A 134 -0.30 5.11 1.70
C GLN A 134 -1.26 4.23 0.86
N GLU A 135 -1.40 4.50 -0.43
CA GLU A 135 -2.32 3.74 -1.29
C GLU A 135 -1.88 2.29 -1.48
N GLN A 136 -0.57 2.06 -1.54
CA GLN A 136 -0.01 0.73 -1.66
C GLN A 136 -0.25 -0.07 -0.38
N ASP A 137 0.10 0.48 0.78
CA ASP A 137 -0.09 -0.15 2.09
C ASP A 137 -1.56 -0.51 2.34
N ARG A 138 -2.51 0.34 1.95
CA ARG A 138 -3.95 0.00 2.00
C ARG A 138 -4.33 -1.17 1.09
N ALA A 139 -3.69 -1.30 -0.08
CA ALA A 139 -3.90 -2.45 -0.95
C ALA A 139 -3.27 -3.74 -0.39
N LEU A 140 -2.15 -3.62 0.32
CA LEU A 140 -1.55 -4.74 1.04
C LEU A 140 -2.41 -5.15 2.24
N GLU A 141 -2.91 -4.19 3.02
CA GLU A 141 -3.82 -4.47 4.13
C GLU A 141 -5.07 -5.21 3.65
N ALA A 142 -5.59 -4.90 2.46
CA ALA A 142 -6.75 -5.56 1.90
C ALA A 142 -6.57 -7.08 1.72
N ILE A 143 -5.36 -7.59 1.51
CA ILE A 143 -5.11 -9.05 1.42
C ILE A 143 -4.91 -9.70 2.80
N TYR A 144 -4.64 -8.93 3.86
CA TYR A 144 -4.53 -9.43 5.23
C TYR A 144 -5.84 -9.26 6.04
N SER A 145 -6.76 -8.41 5.58
CA SER A 145 -8.02 -8.16 6.28
C SER A 145 -8.92 -9.39 6.32
N ARG A 146 -9.45 -9.71 7.51
CA ARG A 146 -10.49 -10.73 7.70
C ARG A 146 -11.89 -10.18 7.40
N ASP A 147 -12.08 -8.87 7.59
CA ASP A 147 -13.37 -8.21 7.40
C ASP A 147 -13.32 -7.40 6.09
N ARG A 148 -13.94 -7.94 5.03
CA ARG A 148 -13.96 -7.34 3.67
C ARG A 148 -12.58 -7.30 2.99
N GLY A 149 -11.78 -8.34 3.20
CA GLY A 149 -10.51 -8.55 2.50
C GLY A 149 -10.68 -9.08 1.08
N LEU A 150 -9.56 -9.18 0.36
CA LEU A 150 -9.47 -9.76 -0.98
C LEU A 150 -9.26 -11.27 -0.99
N LEU A 151 -8.91 -11.85 0.17
CA LEU A 151 -8.76 -13.29 0.33
C LEU A 151 -9.94 -13.82 1.14
N VAL A 152 -10.48 -14.96 0.74
CA VAL A 152 -11.56 -15.65 1.47
C VAL A 152 -11.08 -16.06 2.87
N ASP A 153 -9.83 -16.50 2.97
CA ASP A 153 -9.15 -16.77 4.23
C ASP A 153 -7.68 -16.29 4.15
N PRO A 154 -7.32 -15.19 4.85
CA PRO A 154 -5.97 -14.68 4.85
C PRO A 154 -5.02 -15.45 5.80
N GLN A 155 -5.49 -16.43 6.57
CA GLN A 155 -4.68 -17.07 7.62
C GLN A 155 -3.41 -17.73 7.07
N LYS A 156 -3.51 -18.43 5.93
CA LYS A 156 -2.32 -19.04 5.29
C LYS A 156 -1.28 -18.02 4.86
N LEU A 157 -1.72 -16.86 4.35
CA LEU A 157 -0.82 -15.78 3.99
C LEU A 157 -0.14 -15.21 5.25
N PHE A 158 -0.92 -15.04 6.32
CA PHE A 158 -0.41 -14.62 7.61
C PHE A 158 0.68 -15.59 8.12
N ASP A 159 0.41 -16.90 8.15
CA ASP A 159 1.36 -17.92 8.61
C ASP A 159 2.64 -17.92 7.75
N ALA A 160 2.50 -17.81 6.42
CA ALA A 160 3.63 -17.71 5.50
C ALA A 160 4.46 -16.42 5.72
N SER A 161 3.81 -15.34 6.13
CA SER A 161 4.48 -14.07 6.44
C SER A 161 5.35 -14.19 7.70
N VAL A 162 4.83 -14.86 8.74
CA VAL A 162 5.54 -15.16 9.98
C VAL A 162 6.76 -16.05 9.71
N ASP A 163 6.64 -17.10 8.88
CA ASP A 163 7.79 -17.94 8.49
C ASP A 163 8.83 -17.18 7.66
N LEU A 164 8.37 -16.31 6.75
CA LEU A 164 9.26 -15.58 5.85
C LEU A 164 10.06 -14.48 6.55
N ALA A 165 9.49 -13.79 7.54
CA ALA A 165 10.10 -12.62 8.16
C ALA A 165 11.51 -12.90 8.76
N PRO A 166 11.74 -13.96 9.57
CA PRO A 166 13.08 -14.29 10.06
C PRO A 166 14.08 -14.60 8.94
N ARG A 167 13.61 -15.18 7.83
CA ARG A 167 14.46 -15.56 6.68
C ARG A 167 14.87 -14.34 5.86
N LEU A 168 13.98 -13.35 5.73
CA LEU A 168 14.30 -12.05 5.17
C LEU A 168 15.27 -11.27 6.06
N ASN A 169 15.07 -11.32 7.39
CA ASN A 169 15.94 -10.67 8.37
C ASN A 169 17.40 -11.10 8.23
N ARG A 170 17.66 -12.40 8.05
CA ARG A 170 19.03 -12.94 7.82
C ARG A 170 19.69 -12.44 6.53
N LYS A 171 18.94 -11.84 5.59
CA LYS A 171 19.41 -11.39 4.28
C LYS A 171 19.23 -9.88 4.06
N THR A 172 19.18 -9.11 5.15
CA THR A 172 18.90 -7.67 5.11
C THR A 172 20.13 -6.84 4.72
N TYR A 173 20.68 -7.08 3.53
CA TYR A 173 21.88 -6.39 3.02
C TYR A 173 21.57 -5.17 2.14
N SER A 174 20.30 -5.00 1.74
CA SER A 174 19.86 -3.93 0.85
C SER A 174 18.75 -3.12 1.49
N PHE A 175 18.65 -1.85 1.10
CA PHE A 175 17.56 -0.97 1.54
C PHE A 175 16.17 -1.53 1.19
N HIS A 176 16.01 -2.19 0.04
CA HIS A 176 14.77 -2.87 -0.32
C HIS A 176 14.44 -4.03 0.62
N SER A 177 15.44 -4.80 1.07
CA SER A 177 15.22 -5.85 2.06
C SER A 177 14.79 -5.29 3.42
N ILE A 178 15.36 -4.15 3.83
CA ILE A 178 14.98 -3.44 5.07
C ILE A 178 13.53 -2.97 4.99
N LEU A 179 13.16 -2.31 3.89
CA LEU A 179 11.78 -1.87 3.64
C LEU A 179 10.80 -3.05 3.61
N ALA A 180 11.14 -4.10 2.87
CA ALA A 180 10.31 -5.29 2.76
C ALA A 180 10.03 -5.92 4.12
N LEU A 181 11.07 -6.09 4.92
CA LEU A 181 10.94 -6.66 6.24
C LEU A 181 10.06 -5.78 7.14
N ASN A 182 10.29 -4.46 7.15
CA ASN A 182 9.49 -3.52 7.93
C ASN A 182 7.99 -3.59 7.59
N ILE A 183 7.68 -3.58 6.29
CA ILE A 183 6.31 -3.70 5.78
C ILE A 183 5.68 -5.02 6.20
N LEU A 184 6.41 -6.14 6.04
CA LEU A 184 5.90 -7.45 6.41
C LEU A 184 5.63 -7.54 7.92
N THR A 185 6.57 -7.07 8.74
CA THR A 185 6.39 -7.08 10.20
C THR A 185 5.29 -6.13 10.66
N HIS A 186 5.10 -4.98 10.00
CA HIS A 186 3.97 -4.11 10.26
C HIS A 186 2.67 -4.86 10.06
N GLN A 187 2.48 -5.48 8.88
CA GLN A 187 1.23 -6.16 8.55
C GLN A 187 0.95 -7.33 9.49
N VAL A 188 1.96 -8.14 9.81
CA VAL A 188 1.85 -9.22 10.80
C VAL A 188 1.44 -8.68 12.17
N SER A 189 2.14 -7.66 12.69
CA SER A 189 1.82 -7.05 13.99
C SER A 189 0.46 -6.37 14.03
N LYS A 190 0.00 -5.82 12.90
CA LYS A 190 -1.33 -5.21 12.77
C LYS A 190 -2.45 -6.25 12.87
N VAL A 191 -2.24 -7.44 12.32
CA VAL A 191 -3.21 -8.55 12.41
C VAL A 191 -3.22 -9.18 13.80
N THR A 192 -2.05 -9.37 14.44
CA THR A 192 -1.98 -10.01 15.77
C THR A 192 -2.30 -9.07 16.93
N GLY A 193 -2.09 -7.76 16.75
CA GLY A 193 -2.12 -6.77 17.82
C GLY A 193 -1.03 -7.00 18.88
N LYS A 194 0.01 -7.79 18.58
CA LYS A 194 1.09 -8.15 19.51
C LYS A 194 2.45 -7.94 18.87
N LEU A 195 3.42 -7.59 19.73
CA LEU A 195 4.83 -7.74 19.42
C LEU A 195 5.16 -9.23 19.39
N GLU A 196 5.35 -9.81 18.21
CA GLU A 196 5.90 -11.17 18.13
C GLU A 196 7.37 -11.14 18.53
N ALA A 197 7.72 -11.84 19.61
CA ALA A 197 9.09 -11.87 20.14
C ALA A 197 10.10 -12.43 19.12
N ASP A 198 9.64 -13.32 18.24
CA ASP A 198 10.44 -13.91 17.15
C ASP A 198 10.72 -12.92 16.00
N LEU A 199 10.01 -11.80 15.98
CA LEU A 199 10.33 -10.64 15.15
C LEU A 199 11.31 -9.68 15.87
N GLY A 200 11.87 -10.05 17.02
CA GLY A 200 12.90 -9.27 17.73
C GLY A 200 14.26 -9.28 17.01
N PHE A 201 15.01 -8.19 17.11
CA PHE A 201 16.23 -7.97 16.31
C PHE A 201 17.50 -7.77 17.15
N GLU A 202 18.58 -8.45 16.76
CA GLU A 202 19.94 -8.36 17.34
C GLU A 202 20.92 -7.52 16.49
N VAL A 203 20.47 -6.39 15.90
CA VAL A 203 21.37 -5.53 15.12
C VAL A 203 21.32 -4.09 15.63
N PRO A 204 22.39 -3.53 16.20
CA PRO A 204 22.43 -2.12 16.60
C PRO A 204 22.23 -1.17 15.41
N GLY A 205 21.52 -0.06 15.60
CA GLY A 205 21.50 1.08 14.67
C GLY A 205 20.16 1.36 13.98
N ARG A 206 20.22 2.14 12.90
CA ARG A 206 19.04 2.69 12.18
C ARG A 206 18.10 1.61 11.62
N GLN A 207 18.64 0.44 11.29
CA GLN A 207 17.84 -0.67 10.76
C GLN A 207 16.94 -1.27 11.84
N ALA A 208 17.46 -1.54 13.04
CA ALA A 208 16.64 -1.98 14.16
C ALA A 208 15.63 -0.91 14.59
N ALA A 209 16.02 0.37 14.56
CA ALA A 209 15.09 1.48 14.78
C ALA A 209 13.89 1.40 13.83
N PHE A 210 14.18 1.24 12.54
CA PHE A 210 13.17 1.17 11.51
C PHE A 210 12.28 -0.05 11.68
N MET A 211 12.87 -1.21 11.90
CA MET A 211 12.14 -2.44 12.12
C MET A 211 11.24 -2.39 13.34
N MET A 212 11.78 -1.93 14.48
CA MET A 212 11.01 -1.75 15.71
C MET A 212 9.82 -0.82 15.49
N ARG A 213 10.00 0.30 14.77
CA ARG A 213 8.88 1.16 14.36
C ARG A 213 7.79 0.39 13.63
N GLY A 214 8.13 -0.44 12.65
CA GLY A 214 7.15 -1.24 11.89
C GLY A 214 6.27 -2.10 12.80
N VAL A 215 6.91 -2.87 13.68
CA VAL A 215 6.24 -3.75 14.65
C VAL A 215 5.37 -2.94 15.62
N VAL A 216 5.89 -1.84 16.18
CA VAL A 216 5.15 -0.99 17.13
C VAL A 216 3.95 -0.34 16.44
N MET A 217 4.12 0.26 15.26
CA MET A 217 3.02 0.91 14.55
C MET A 217 1.92 -0.08 14.18
N GLY A 218 2.29 -1.26 13.65
CA GLY A 218 1.32 -2.31 13.37
C GLY A 218 0.57 -2.72 14.64
N SER A 219 1.29 -3.00 15.73
CA SER A 219 0.67 -3.39 17.01
C SER A 219 -0.25 -2.31 17.57
N LEU A 220 0.14 -1.03 17.52
CA LEU A 220 -0.68 0.08 18.00
C LEU A 220 -1.94 0.28 17.16
N ILE A 221 -1.91 -0.02 15.86
CA ILE A 221 -3.12 0.01 15.02
C ILE A 221 -4.04 -1.16 15.36
N GLY A 222 -3.48 -2.35 15.56
CA GLY A 222 -4.22 -3.58 15.86
C GLY A 222 -4.68 -3.73 17.31
N SER A 223 -4.19 -2.91 18.25
CA SER A 223 -4.46 -3.05 19.68
C SER A 223 -4.66 -1.70 20.37
N ASN A 224 -5.43 -1.69 21.47
CA ASN A 224 -5.53 -0.53 22.38
C ASN A 224 -4.45 -0.57 23.48
N ASP A 225 -3.20 -0.92 23.13
CA ASP A 225 -2.09 -1.00 24.09
C ASP A 225 -1.45 0.38 24.34
N PHE A 226 -1.93 1.07 25.37
CA PHE A 226 -1.39 2.37 25.79
C PHE A 226 0.01 2.28 26.41
N GLU A 227 0.36 1.16 27.04
CA GLU A 227 1.68 0.96 27.64
C GLU A 227 2.75 0.87 26.55
N LEU A 228 2.43 0.18 25.45
CA LEU A 228 3.27 0.15 24.26
C LEU A 228 3.52 1.54 23.70
N ALA A 229 2.47 2.36 23.55
CA ALA A 229 2.59 3.72 23.02
C ALA A 229 3.47 4.60 23.93
N GLU A 230 3.29 4.51 25.25
CA GLU A 230 4.08 5.26 26.22
C GLU A 230 5.54 4.79 26.28
N ARG A 231 5.79 3.46 26.22
CA ARG A 231 7.14 2.92 26.14
C ARG A 231 7.84 3.40 24.86
N TYR A 232 7.15 3.34 23.73
CA TYR A 232 7.72 3.80 22.46
C TYR A 232 8.07 5.29 22.49
N ARG A 233 7.20 6.13 23.06
CA ARG A 233 7.48 7.56 23.26
C ARG A 233 8.76 7.78 24.07
N ARG A 234 8.93 7.05 25.18
CA ARG A 234 10.14 7.17 26.02
C ARG A 234 11.40 6.72 25.29
N GLU A 235 11.32 5.68 24.47
CA GLU A 235 12.44 5.24 23.64
C GLU A 235 12.84 6.30 22.60
N LEU A 236 11.87 6.97 21.98
CA LEU A 236 12.12 8.07 21.05
C LEU A 236 12.77 9.28 21.74
N ASP A 237 12.30 9.62 22.95
CA ASP A 237 12.88 10.70 23.75
C ASP A 237 14.33 10.39 24.18
N ALA A 238 14.62 9.13 24.51
CA ALA A 238 15.94 8.68 24.94
C ALA A 238 16.93 8.48 23.78
N THR A 239 16.44 8.16 22.58
CA THR A 239 17.27 7.75 21.44
C THR A 239 17.04 8.63 20.21
N PRO A 240 17.90 9.65 19.95
CA PRO A 240 17.72 10.60 18.86
C PRO A 240 17.56 9.99 17.47
N VAL A 241 18.22 8.86 17.21
CA VAL A 241 18.11 8.12 15.93
C VAL A 241 16.68 7.63 15.68
N TYR A 242 15.97 7.23 16.74
CA TYR A 242 14.60 6.73 16.60
C TYR A 242 13.64 7.90 16.31
N ALA A 243 13.83 9.05 16.98
CA ALA A 243 13.04 10.25 16.71
C ALA A 243 13.22 10.75 15.27
N ALA A 244 14.47 10.80 14.76
CA ALA A 244 14.75 11.18 13.38
C ALA A 244 14.10 10.23 12.37
N LEU A 245 14.07 8.93 12.67
CA LEU A 245 13.41 7.93 11.85
C LEU A 245 11.88 8.10 11.85
N GLU A 246 11.29 8.42 13.00
CA GLU A 246 9.85 8.69 13.09
C GLU A 246 9.47 9.95 12.29
N GLU A 247 10.28 11.01 12.37
CA GLU A 247 10.13 12.22 11.56
C GLU A 247 10.25 11.94 10.05
N TRP A 248 11.08 10.97 9.66
CA TRP A 248 11.27 10.58 8.25
C TRP A 248 10.13 9.71 7.69
N ALA A 249 9.56 8.84 8.51
CA ALA A 249 8.71 7.75 8.03
C ALA A 249 7.39 8.23 7.41
N PHE A 250 6.61 9.02 8.14
CA PHE A 250 5.33 9.53 7.63
C PHE A 250 5.47 10.37 6.35
N PRO A 251 6.37 11.37 6.28
CA PRO A 251 6.49 12.18 5.07
C PRO A 251 6.89 11.38 3.83
N THR A 252 7.70 10.32 3.98
CA THR A 252 8.03 9.45 2.84
C THR A 252 6.91 8.47 2.50
N TYR A 253 6.14 8.03 3.48
CA TYR A 253 4.94 7.20 3.30
C TYR A 253 3.81 7.96 2.56
N THR A 254 3.62 9.24 2.89
CA THR A 254 2.60 10.11 2.26
C THR A 254 3.11 10.85 1.02
N ARG A 255 4.36 10.60 0.62
CA ARG A 255 5.03 11.20 -0.54
C ARG A 255 5.25 12.72 -0.47
N ASP A 256 5.23 13.31 0.71
CA ASP A 256 5.80 14.66 0.90
C ASP A 256 7.33 14.62 0.70
N GLY A 257 7.99 13.62 1.30
CA GLY A 257 9.42 13.38 1.20
C GLY A 257 9.77 12.26 0.21
N ARG A 258 11.00 12.29 -0.32
CA ARG A 258 11.56 11.17 -1.08
C ARG A 258 12.15 10.14 -0.11
N ILE A 259 11.96 8.87 -0.43
CA ILE A 259 12.58 7.75 0.29
C ILE A 259 14.11 7.83 0.11
N SER A 260 14.85 7.71 1.21
CA SER A 260 16.31 7.65 1.22
C SER A 260 16.80 6.61 2.23
N SER A 261 17.96 5.99 1.96
CA SER A 261 18.53 4.94 2.83
C SER A 261 19.20 5.49 4.10
N ASP A 262 19.48 6.79 4.15
CA ASP A 262 20.05 7.48 5.29
C ASP A 262 18.99 8.08 6.23
N PHE A 263 17.70 7.95 5.88
CA PHE A 263 16.56 8.44 6.67
C PHE A 263 16.59 9.96 6.91
N THR A 264 17.00 10.72 5.89
CA THR A 264 17.04 12.19 5.94
C THR A 264 15.92 12.81 5.13
N LEU A 265 15.54 14.04 5.50
CA LEU A 265 14.51 14.82 4.81
C LEU A 265 15.01 16.27 4.63
N PRO A 266 14.65 16.95 3.53
CA PRO A 266 14.98 18.36 3.32
C PRO A 266 14.39 19.27 4.42
N SER A 267 15.17 20.24 4.91
CA SER A 267 14.73 21.14 6.00
C SER A 267 13.51 22.00 5.64
N SER A 268 13.33 22.32 4.36
CA SER A 268 12.20 23.12 3.84
C SER A 268 10.98 22.29 3.41
N LEU A 269 10.93 21.00 3.79
CA LEU A 269 9.85 20.11 3.38
C LEU A 269 8.51 20.51 4.04
N SER A 270 7.49 20.78 3.22
CA SER A 270 6.11 20.96 3.69
C SER A 270 5.45 19.60 3.93
N LEU A 271 4.71 19.48 5.04
CA LEU A 271 4.07 18.23 5.47
C LEU A 271 2.58 18.15 5.09
N ARG A 272 2.22 18.60 3.88
CA ARG A 272 0.82 18.74 3.45
C ARG A 272 0.07 17.41 3.34
N ASN A 273 0.64 16.42 2.66
CA ASN A 273 -0.01 15.10 2.52
C ASN A 273 0.01 14.35 3.85
N THR A 274 1.11 14.50 4.60
CA THR A 274 1.28 13.99 5.96
C THR A 274 0.19 14.47 6.90
N ALA A 275 -0.10 15.77 6.92
CA ALA A 275 -1.15 16.32 7.77
C ALA A 275 -2.55 15.80 7.39
N THR A 276 -2.80 15.64 6.08
CA THR A 276 -4.04 15.04 5.59
C THR A 276 -4.19 13.59 6.04
N GLU A 277 -3.10 12.83 6.03
CA GLU A 277 -3.11 11.44 6.50
C GLU A 277 -3.29 11.34 8.02
N VAL A 278 -2.59 12.17 8.80
CA VAL A 278 -2.78 12.21 10.26
C VAL A 278 -4.24 12.52 10.63
N LEU A 279 -4.89 13.45 9.91
CA LEU A 279 -6.32 13.73 10.12
C LEU A 279 -7.20 12.50 9.86
N ARG A 280 -6.90 11.75 8.80
CA ARG A 280 -7.59 10.48 8.50
C ARG A 280 -7.37 9.47 9.62
N GLU A 281 -6.13 9.31 10.08
CA GLU A 281 -5.77 8.33 11.10
C GLU A 281 -6.37 8.64 12.48
N ILE A 282 -6.45 9.93 12.86
CA ILE A 282 -7.19 10.38 14.06
C ILE A 282 -8.64 9.88 14.03
N ALA A 283 -9.29 9.95 12.86
CA ALA A 283 -10.69 9.58 12.71
C ALA A 283 -10.92 8.06 12.66
N VAL A 284 -9.95 7.29 12.16
CA VAL A 284 -10.15 5.86 11.84
C VAL A 284 -9.58 4.93 12.90
N TYR A 285 -8.44 5.27 13.50
CA TYR A 285 -7.75 4.34 14.41
C TYR A 285 -8.20 4.46 15.87
N ASN A 286 -7.75 3.48 16.64
CA ASN A 286 -8.13 3.28 18.02
C ASN A 286 -7.52 4.34 18.97
N ASP A 287 -7.90 4.29 20.25
CA ASP A 287 -7.54 5.31 21.23
C ASP A 287 -6.04 5.28 21.59
N ALA A 288 -5.39 4.11 21.58
CA ALA A 288 -3.95 4.00 21.84
C ALA A 288 -3.13 4.60 20.68
N TYR A 289 -3.56 4.38 19.43
CA TYR A 289 -2.95 5.03 18.27
C TYR A 289 -3.14 6.55 18.32
N LEU A 290 -4.32 7.03 18.72
CA LEU A 290 -4.55 8.46 18.94
C LEU A 290 -3.61 9.04 20.01
N TYR A 291 -3.43 8.33 21.13
CA TYR A 291 -2.48 8.74 22.16
C TYR A 291 -1.06 8.86 21.58
N TYR A 292 -0.62 7.89 20.77
CA TYR A 292 0.65 7.95 20.06
C TYR A 292 0.75 9.20 19.17
N LEU A 293 -0.24 9.46 18.31
CA LEU A 293 -0.25 10.64 17.43
C LEU A 293 -0.14 11.94 18.23
N ALA A 294 -0.94 12.08 19.29
CA ALA A 294 -1.02 13.30 20.08
C ALA A 294 0.21 13.51 21.00
N SER A 295 0.78 12.45 21.55
CA SER A 295 1.92 12.52 22.48
C SER A 295 3.27 12.55 21.78
N THR A 296 3.35 12.00 20.57
CA THR A 296 4.62 11.69 19.90
C THR A 296 4.70 12.32 18.52
N TYR A 297 3.88 11.85 17.56
CA TYR A 297 4.08 12.19 16.16
C TYR A 297 3.80 13.66 15.84
N ILE A 298 2.63 14.18 16.22
CA ILE A 298 2.25 15.58 15.93
C ILE A 298 3.25 16.57 16.55
N PRO A 299 3.68 16.42 17.82
CA PRO A 299 4.75 17.24 18.38
C PRO A 299 6.06 17.22 17.58
N LEU A 300 6.49 16.07 17.07
CA LEU A 300 7.69 15.96 16.22
C LEU A 300 7.48 16.70 14.90
N ALA A 301 6.34 16.49 14.27
CA ALA A 301 6.07 17.09 12.98
C ALA A 301 5.93 18.63 13.04
N LEU A 302 5.38 19.17 14.13
CA LEU A 302 5.34 20.63 14.40
C LEU A 302 6.72 21.26 14.61
N LYS A 303 7.70 20.49 15.14
CA LYS A 303 9.09 20.99 15.23
C LYS A 303 9.68 21.19 13.84
N ARG A 304 9.27 20.36 12.88
CA ARG A 304 9.76 20.37 11.50
C ARG A 304 9.04 21.41 10.65
N ASP A 305 7.72 21.38 10.67
CA ASP A 305 6.85 22.30 9.94
C ASP A 305 5.90 22.96 10.95
N PRO A 306 6.18 24.20 11.39
CA PRO A 306 5.34 24.90 12.36
C PRO A 306 3.90 25.17 11.90
N ALA A 307 3.66 25.22 10.59
CA ALA A 307 2.32 25.28 10.01
C ALA A 307 1.72 23.87 9.79
N PHE A 308 2.54 22.84 9.96
CA PHE A 308 2.32 21.41 9.77
C PHE A 308 1.46 21.10 8.53
N GLY A 309 1.89 21.58 7.37
CA GLY A 309 1.15 21.37 6.12
C GLY A 309 -0.07 22.29 5.93
N GLY A 310 -0.24 23.32 6.76
CA GLY A 310 -1.32 24.31 6.66
C GLY A 310 -2.67 23.81 7.17
N LYS A 311 -2.66 22.89 8.15
CA LYS A 311 -3.85 22.16 8.64
C LYS A 311 -4.10 22.28 10.13
N LEU A 312 -3.56 23.32 10.78
CA LEU A 312 -3.66 23.48 12.23
C LEU A 312 -5.11 23.56 12.74
N ALA A 313 -5.98 24.30 12.02
CA ALA A 313 -7.38 24.46 12.40
C ALA A 313 -8.13 23.11 12.34
N GLU A 314 -7.96 22.35 11.27
CA GLU A 314 -8.56 21.03 11.12
C GLU A 314 -8.03 20.03 12.16
N LEU A 315 -6.75 20.10 12.51
CA LEU A 315 -6.17 19.25 13.55
C LEU A 315 -6.72 19.56 14.93
N ILE A 316 -6.86 20.85 15.26
CA ILE A 316 -7.51 21.28 16.51
C ILE A 316 -8.90 20.66 16.59
N GLN A 317 -9.71 20.84 15.54
CA GLN A 317 -11.07 20.32 15.50
C GLN A 317 -11.12 18.79 15.61
N ALA A 318 -10.27 18.08 14.85
CA ALA A 318 -10.22 16.63 14.86
C ALA A 318 -9.83 16.07 16.24
N LEU A 319 -8.84 16.68 16.91
CA LEU A 319 -8.39 16.27 18.24
C LEU A 319 -9.43 16.59 19.33
N GLU A 320 -10.14 17.71 19.23
CA GLU A 320 -11.22 18.06 20.16
C GLU A 320 -12.39 17.08 20.05
N LEU A 321 -12.85 16.81 18.83
CA LEU A 321 -13.93 15.86 18.58
C LEU A 321 -13.54 14.45 19.03
N ARG A 322 -12.43 13.93 18.51
CA ARG A 322 -12.01 12.56 18.83
C ARG A 322 -11.64 12.40 20.30
N GLY A 323 -11.00 13.42 20.89
CA GLY A 323 -10.66 13.44 22.30
C GLY A 323 -11.89 13.47 23.20
N ALA A 324 -13.00 14.12 22.82
CA ALA A 324 -14.24 14.08 23.60
C ALA A 324 -14.81 12.65 23.70
N ASP A 325 -14.70 11.88 22.60
CA ASP A 325 -15.22 10.51 22.48
C ASP A 325 -14.31 9.44 23.11
N CYS A 326 -13.04 9.76 23.39
CA CYS A 326 -12.09 8.82 23.99
C CYS A 326 -12.47 8.45 25.42
N ARG A 327 -12.45 7.13 25.70
CA ARG A 327 -12.75 6.63 27.06
C ARG A 327 -11.57 6.85 28.00
N ASP A 328 -10.35 6.73 27.50
CA ASP A 328 -9.13 6.84 28.29
C ASP A 328 -8.85 8.28 28.74
N ARG A 329 -8.69 8.48 30.06
CA ARG A 329 -8.46 9.81 30.65
C ARG A 329 -7.11 10.40 30.25
N THR A 330 -6.09 9.56 30.11
CA THR A 330 -4.73 10.01 29.77
C THR A 330 -4.71 10.58 28.35
N THR A 331 -5.30 9.86 27.40
CA THR A 331 -5.46 10.26 26.01
C THR A 331 -6.21 11.58 25.88
N ARG A 332 -7.33 11.73 26.59
CA ARG A 332 -8.06 13.01 26.63
C ARG A 332 -7.22 14.17 27.14
N LYS A 333 -6.47 13.96 28.22
CA LYS A 333 -5.58 14.98 28.79
C LYS A 333 -4.47 15.36 27.80
N THR A 334 -3.88 14.37 27.13
CA THR A 334 -2.85 14.58 26.10
C THR A 334 -3.40 15.37 24.92
N CYS A 335 -4.55 14.98 24.37
CA CYS A 335 -5.23 15.71 23.29
C CYS A 335 -5.52 17.15 23.70
N ASN A 336 -6.11 17.37 24.88
CA ASN A 336 -6.40 18.72 25.39
C ASN A 336 -5.15 19.59 25.58
N THR A 337 -4.03 18.97 25.96
CA THR A 337 -2.74 19.68 26.09
C THR A 337 -2.19 20.07 24.72
N LEU A 338 -2.25 19.15 23.75
CA LEU A 338 -1.84 19.41 22.38
C LEU A 338 -2.72 20.48 21.72
N VAL A 339 -4.04 20.41 21.87
CA VAL A 339 -5.00 21.41 21.35
C VAL A 339 -4.68 22.81 21.88
N ARG A 340 -4.40 22.95 23.18
CA ARG A 340 -4.00 24.25 23.76
C ARG A 340 -2.72 24.79 23.13
N ARG A 341 -1.74 23.92 22.85
CA ARG A 341 -0.50 24.30 22.16
C ARG A 341 -0.78 24.73 20.73
N LEU A 342 -1.58 23.97 19.98
CA LEU A 342 -1.94 24.29 18.60
C LEU A 342 -2.68 25.63 18.48
N LYS A 343 -3.62 25.91 19.39
CA LYS A 343 -4.34 27.20 19.47
C LYS A 343 -3.42 28.39 19.77
N GLY A 344 -2.24 28.16 20.33
CA GLY A 344 -1.23 29.21 20.52
C GLY A 344 -0.31 29.41 19.30
N LEU A 345 -0.38 28.53 18.30
CA LEU A 345 0.41 28.61 17.06
C LEU A 345 -0.41 29.09 15.85
N ALA A 346 -1.71 28.80 15.84
CA ALA A 346 -2.69 29.29 14.87
C ALA A 346 -3.09 30.74 15.20
#